data_AF-A0A433HYQ5-F1
#
_entry.id   AF-A0A433HYQ5-F1
#
_cell.length_a   1.000
_cell.length_b   1.000
_cell.length_c   1.000
_cell.angle_alpha   90.00
_cell.angle_beta   90.00
_cell.angle_gamma   90.00
#
_symmetry.space_group_name_H-M   'P 1'
#
loop_
_entity.id
_entity.type
_entity.pdbx_description
1 polymer ?
#
loop_
_entity_poly.entity_id
_entity_poly.type
_entity_poly.pdbx_seq_one_letter_code
_entity_poly.pdbx_strand_id
1 'polypeptide(L)'
;IWAASQLVNLIEQGHTEIPRTLRFAPYDLLKALGRKTSGREYEALRAALSRLKATTVQTNIRADGLKKTAMFGWLDSWKEIVDERTKQSRGMEITLPDWLYRGVLMRGGVLSLHPGYFQLTGGLERWLYRVARKHGGMQDSGFFISLPTLYEKSGIESRYRQFKYDLRKIVERDELPEYHLAWIEETAGGEPSIHMVRRSKLHPTDPAFRWEHKRDRRTPIECL
;
A
#
# COMPACT_ATOMS: atom_id res chain seq x y z
N ILE A 1 1.05 -1.88 -6.00
CA ILE A 1 2.12 -2.02 -4.98
C ILE A 1 3.20 -2.94 -5.51
N TRP A 2 2.96 -4.26 -5.63
CA TRP A 2 3.97 -5.23 -6.11
C TRP A 2 4.69 -4.78 -7.39
N ALA A 3 3.96 -4.39 -8.44
CA ALA A 3 4.56 -3.98 -9.70
C ALA A 3 5.49 -2.76 -9.57
N ALA A 4 5.09 -1.76 -8.78
CA ALA A 4 5.93 -0.60 -8.49
C ALA A 4 7.20 -1.02 -7.72
N SER A 5 7.08 -1.95 -6.77
CA SER A 5 8.24 -2.49 -6.06
C SER A 5 9.23 -3.18 -7.01
N GLN A 6 8.75 -3.94 -8.00
CA GLN A 6 9.61 -4.57 -9.01
C GLN A 6 10.38 -3.53 -9.84
N LEU A 7 9.72 -2.45 -10.26
CA LEU A 7 10.39 -1.37 -10.99
C LEU A 7 11.42 -0.64 -10.11
N VAL A 8 11.08 -0.36 -8.86
CA VAL A 8 12.03 0.25 -7.90
C VAL A 8 13.25 -0.65 -7.69
N ASN A 9 13.08 -1.96 -7.59
CA ASN A 9 14.20 -2.90 -7.49
C ASN A 9 15.13 -2.83 -8.68
N LEU A 10 14.58 -2.76 -9.89
CA LEU A 10 15.38 -2.65 -11.10
C LEU A 10 16.19 -1.34 -11.10
N ILE A 11 15.57 -0.23 -10.65
CA ILE A 11 16.27 1.05 -10.49
C ILE A 11 17.39 0.95 -9.45
N GLU A 12 17.12 0.34 -8.30
CA GLU A 12 18.11 0.18 -7.21
C GLU A 12 19.28 -0.74 -7.61
N GLN A 13 19.03 -1.73 -8.45
CA GLN A 13 20.05 -2.60 -9.05
C GLN A 13 20.87 -1.92 -10.17
N GLY A 14 20.52 -0.70 -10.56
CA GLY A 14 21.24 0.07 -11.57
C GLY A 14 20.91 -0.31 -13.01
N HIS A 15 19.76 -0.95 -13.28
CA HIS A 15 19.33 -1.20 -14.66
C HIS A 15 19.06 0.11 -15.38
N THR A 16 19.61 0.24 -16.60
CA THR A 16 19.48 1.46 -17.41
C THR A 16 18.09 1.58 -18.06
N GLU A 17 17.49 0.45 -18.41
CA GLU A 17 16.16 0.39 -19.03
C GLU A 17 15.16 -0.24 -18.07
N ILE A 18 14.16 0.54 -17.66
CA ILE A 18 13.09 0.08 -16.78
C ILE A 18 11.88 -0.27 -17.64
N PRO A 19 11.42 -1.52 -17.71
CA PRO A 19 10.33 -1.90 -18.58
C PRO A 19 8.99 -1.43 -17.99
N ARG A 20 8.11 -0.86 -18.83
CA ARG A 20 6.70 -0.58 -18.45
C ARG A 20 5.85 -1.86 -18.34
N THR A 21 6.24 -2.89 -19.08
CA THR A 21 5.60 -4.20 -19.08
C THR A 21 6.42 -5.19 -18.28
N LEU A 22 5.83 -5.73 -17.21
CA LEU A 22 6.47 -6.71 -16.35
C LEU A 22 6.02 -8.12 -16.74
N ARG A 23 6.99 -9.02 -16.90
CA ARG A 23 6.76 -10.46 -17.09
C ARG A 23 7.05 -11.19 -15.78
N PHE A 24 6.18 -12.09 -15.37
CA PHE A 24 6.32 -12.81 -14.09
C PHE A 24 5.59 -14.15 -14.09
N ALA A 25 6.04 -15.07 -13.22
CA ALA A 25 5.26 -16.25 -12.91
C ALA A 25 4.13 -15.87 -11.92
N PRO A 26 2.86 -16.25 -12.17
CA PRO A 26 1.78 -15.90 -11.26
C PRO A 26 1.93 -16.52 -9.87
N TYR A 27 2.65 -17.65 -9.76
CA TYR A 27 3.07 -18.25 -8.50
C TYR A 27 3.87 -17.26 -7.63
N ASP A 28 4.88 -16.60 -8.20
CA ASP A 28 5.73 -15.65 -7.47
C ASP A 28 4.92 -14.43 -7.01
N LEU A 29 4.00 -13.94 -7.84
CA LEU A 29 3.11 -12.85 -7.44
C LEU A 29 2.20 -13.25 -6.27
N LEU A 30 1.61 -14.44 -6.31
CA LEU A 30 0.73 -14.91 -5.23
C LEU A 30 1.51 -15.07 -3.92
N LYS A 31 2.71 -15.66 -3.99
CA LYS A 31 3.62 -15.75 -2.84
C LYS A 31 3.94 -14.36 -2.30
N ALA A 32 4.22 -13.40 -3.19
CA ALA A 32 4.52 -12.01 -2.83
C ALA A 32 3.42 -11.27 -2.10
N LEU A 33 2.18 -11.67 -2.35
CA LEU A 33 1.01 -11.10 -1.72
C LEU A 33 0.60 -11.88 -0.45
N GLY A 34 1.37 -12.89 -0.04
CA GLY A 34 1.03 -13.78 1.07
C GLY A 34 -0.19 -14.65 0.80
N ARG A 35 -0.48 -14.96 -0.47
CA ARG A 35 -1.64 -15.76 -0.88
C ARG A 35 -1.25 -17.22 -1.04
N LYS A 36 -2.24 -18.10 -0.87
CA LYS A 36 -2.09 -19.51 -1.21
C LYS A 36 -1.94 -19.67 -2.73
N THR A 37 -1.39 -20.79 -3.17
CA THR A 37 -1.18 -21.10 -4.59
C THR A 37 -2.07 -22.28 -4.98
N SER A 38 -3.37 -22.02 -5.13
CA SER A 38 -4.37 -23.00 -5.56
C SER A 38 -5.14 -22.47 -6.77
N GLY A 39 -5.84 -23.34 -7.51
CA GLY A 39 -6.60 -22.94 -8.71
C GLY A 39 -7.52 -21.74 -8.49
N ARG A 40 -8.22 -21.71 -7.34
CA ARG A 40 -9.09 -20.60 -6.93
C ARG A 40 -8.35 -19.26 -6.80
N GLU A 41 -7.10 -19.26 -6.32
CA GLU A 41 -6.31 -18.03 -6.17
C GLU A 41 -5.80 -17.52 -7.53
N TYR A 42 -5.51 -18.43 -8.48
CA TYR A 42 -5.22 -18.04 -9.86
C TYR A 42 -6.45 -17.44 -10.55
N GLU A 43 -7.65 -17.99 -10.35
CA GLU A 43 -8.90 -17.40 -10.83
C GLU A 43 -9.15 -16.02 -10.20
N ALA A 44 -8.96 -15.89 -8.88
CA ALA A 44 -9.09 -14.63 -8.17
C ALA A 44 -8.10 -13.58 -8.68
N LEU A 45 -6.86 -13.98 -9.03
CA LEU A 45 -5.86 -13.11 -9.64
C LEU A 45 -6.34 -12.61 -11.01
N ARG A 46 -6.80 -13.49 -11.90
CA ARG A 46 -7.35 -13.08 -13.21
C ARG A 46 -8.52 -12.12 -13.06
N ALA A 47 -9.45 -12.42 -12.15
CA ALA A 47 -10.58 -11.54 -11.86
C ALA A 47 -10.14 -10.19 -11.29
N ALA A 48 -9.10 -10.15 -10.46
CA ALA A 48 -8.53 -8.90 -9.95
C ALA A 48 -7.88 -8.07 -11.05
N LEU A 49 -7.09 -8.68 -11.95
CA LEU A 49 -6.48 -8.00 -13.09
C LEU A 49 -7.53 -7.44 -14.06
N SER A 50 -8.58 -8.20 -14.37
CA SER A 50 -9.71 -7.73 -15.18
C SER A 50 -10.42 -6.53 -14.56
N ARG A 51 -10.68 -6.56 -13.24
CA ARG A 51 -11.29 -5.41 -12.53
C ARG A 51 -10.38 -4.19 -12.56
N LEU A 52 -9.07 -4.35 -12.33
CA LEU A 52 -8.12 -3.23 -12.40
C LEU A 52 -8.06 -2.62 -13.80
N LYS A 53 -8.12 -3.44 -14.85
CA LYS A 53 -8.14 -2.97 -16.24
C LYS A 53 -9.44 -2.23 -16.60
N ALA A 54 -10.57 -2.68 -16.07
CA ALA A 54 -11.88 -2.07 -16.33
C ALA A 54 -12.15 -0.82 -15.49
N THR A 55 -11.37 -0.55 -14.44
CA THR A 55 -11.61 0.59 -13.54
C THR A 55 -10.89 1.84 -14.05
N THR A 56 -11.65 2.91 -14.29
CA THR A 56 -11.14 4.23 -14.64
C THR A 56 -11.50 5.26 -13.57
N VAL A 57 -10.63 6.25 -13.40
CA VAL A 57 -10.82 7.37 -12.49
C VAL A 57 -10.79 8.65 -13.32
N GLN A 58 -11.84 9.46 -13.19
CA GLN A 58 -11.88 10.80 -13.73
C GLN A 58 -11.74 11.80 -12.60
N THR A 59 -10.88 12.79 -12.78
CA THR A 59 -10.64 13.83 -11.79
C THR A 59 -10.44 15.19 -12.45
N ASN A 60 -10.73 16.25 -11.71
CA ASN A 60 -10.60 17.64 -12.13
C ASN A 60 -9.64 18.42 -11.20
N ILE A 61 -8.65 17.73 -10.63
CA ILE A 61 -7.67 18.30 -9.70
C ILE A 61 -7.06 19.56 -10.30
N ARG A 62 -7.08 20.62 -9.49
CA ARG A 62 -6.43 21.89 -9.81
C ARG A 62 -4.98 21.77 -9.37
N ALA A 63 -4.07 21.83 -10.34
CA ALA A 63 -2.64 21.93 -10.09
C ALA A 63 -2.14 23.19 -10.81
N ASP A 64 -1.29 23.98 -10.13
CA ASP A 64 -0.65 25.17 -10.69
C ASP A 64 -1.64 26.22 -11.26
N GLY A 65 -2.78 26.42 -10.59
CA GLY A 65 -3.80 27.39 -11.01
C GLY A 65 -4.63 26.99 -12.24
N LEU A 66 -4.33 25.85 -12.88
CA LEU A 66 -5.05 25.34 -14.04
C LEU A 66 -6.02 24.21 -13.64
N LYS A 67 -7.23 24.25 -14.19
CA LYS A 67 -8.21 23.14 -14.07
C LYS A 67 -7.85 22.08 -15.11
N LYS A 68 -7.24 20.98 -14.69
CA LYS A 68 -6.96 19.83 -15.56
C LYS A 68 -7.99 18.75 -15.32
N THR A 69 -8.77 18.43 -16.34
CA THR A 69 -9.57 17.20 -16.34
C THR A 69 -8.67 16.07 -16.82
N ALA A 70 -8.45 15.08 -15.98
CA ALA A 70 -7.67 13.88 -16.30
C ALA A 70 -8.53 12.64 -16.11
N MET A 71 -8.41 11.69 -17.03
CA MET A 71 -8.97 10.37 -16.90
C MET A 71 -7.84 9.35 -17.01
N PHE A 72 -7.75 8.42 -16.08
CA PHE A 72 -6.72 7.39 -16.08
C PHE A 72 -7.25 6.06 -15.56
N GLY A 73 -6.64 4.96 -16.00
CA GLY A 73 -6.90 3.62 -15.50
C GLY A 73 -5.85 3.16 -14.49
N TRP A 74 -6.15 2.07 -13.78
CA TRP A 74 -5.21 1.43 -12.85
C TRP A 74 -4.27 0.42 -13.52
N LEU A 75 -4.67 -0.12 -14.66
CA LEU A 75 -3.89 -1.09 -15.44
C LEU A 75 -4.11 -0.86 -16.93
N ASP A 76 -3.03 -0.82 -17.71
CA ASP A 76 -3.13 -0.55 -19.15
C ASP A 76 -3.49 -1.82 -19.93
N SER A 77 -2.79 -2.92 -19.66
CA SER A 77 -3.12 -4.26 -20.19
C SER A 77 -2.55 -5.36 -19.31
N TRP A 78 -3.09 -6.57 -19.47
CA TRP A 78 -2.48 -7.79 -18.95
C TRP A 78 -2.67 -8.94 -19.94
N LYS A 79 -1.78 -9.91 -19.92
CA LYS A 79 -1.82 -11.11 -20.76
C LYS A 79 -1.43 -12.31 -19.93
N GLU A 80 -2.02 -13.46 -20.23
CA GLU A 80 -1.55 -14.75 -19.77
C GLU A 80 -0.96 -15.49 -20.96
N ILE A 81 0.26 -15.99 -20.80
CA ILE A 81 0.94 -16.75 -21.84
C ILE A 81 0.72 -18.21 -21.52
N VAL A 82 0.00 -18.92 -22.37
CA VAL A 82 -0.26 -20.36 -22.24
C VAL A 82 0.30 -21.05 -23.47
N ASP A 83 1.05 -22.12 -23.25
CA ASP A 83 1.53 -23.00 -24.31
C ASP A 83 0.34 -23.77 -24.88
N GLU A 84 -0.01 -23.52 -26.15
CA GLU A 84 -1.23 -24.05 -26.74
C GLU A 84 -1.28 -25.58 -26.81
N ARG A 85 -0.11 -26.21 -26.95
CA ARG A 85 0.04 -27.67 -27.10
C ARG A 85 0.00 -28.38 -25.77
N THR A 86 0.71 -27.85 -24.77
CA THR A 86 0.81 -28.48 -23.43
C THR A 86 -0.22 -27.95 -22.44
N LYS A 87 -0.94 -26.86 -22.79
CA LYS A 87 -1.84 -26.09 -21.91
C LYS A 87 -1.19 -25.56 -20.64
N GLN A 88 0.15 -25.54 -20.58
CA GLN A 88 0.89 -25.04 -19.42
C GLN A 88 1.03 -23.53 -19.47
N SER A 89 0.87 -22.87 -18.32
CA SER A 89 1.14 -21.43 -18.19
C SER A 89 2.64 -21.18 -18.29
N ARG A 90 3.04 -20.27 -19.18
CA ARG A 90 4.41 -19.76 -19.36
C ARG A 90 4.64 -18.45 -18.61
N GLY A 91 3.63 -17.95 -17.91
CA GLY A 91 3.70 -16.70 -17.14
C GLY A 91 2.57 -15.73 -17.48
N MET A 92 2.66 -14.56 -16.87
CA MET A 92 1.77 -13.43 -17.13
C MET A 92 2.58 -12.17 -17.44
N GLU A 93 1.97 -11.28 -18.20
CA GLU A 93 2.46 -9.93 -18.44
C GLU A 93 1.47 -8.91 -17.90
N ILE A 94 1.96 -7.84 -17.27
CA ILE A 94 1.15 -6.65 -16.96
C ILE A 94 1.85 -5.41 -17.49
N THR A 95 1.09 -4.51 -18.11
CA THR A 95 1.59 -3.21 -18.56
C THR A 95 1.04 -2.13 -17.64
N LEU A 96 1.93 -1.36 -17.02
CA LEU A 96 1.53 -0.26 -16.15
C LEU A 96 0.98 0.92 -16.96
N PRO A 97 0.00 1.65 -16.41
CA PRO A 97 -0.42 2.91 -17.00
C PRO A 97 0.72 3.94 -16.92
N ASP A 98 0.80 4.82 -17.91
CA ASP A 98 1.88 5.79 -18.08
C ASP A 98 2.07 6.69 -16.83
N TRP A 99 0.98 7.16 -16.21
CA TRP A 99 1.05 7.99 -15.01
C TRP A 99 1.76 7.28 -13.84
N LEU A 100 1.48 5.98 -13.65
CA LEU A 100 2.06 5.21 -12.55
C LEU A 100 3.53 4.91 -12.85
N TYR A 101 3.82 4.51 -14.09
CA TYR A 101 5.17 4.27 -14.55
C TYR A 101 6.06 5.51 -14.32
N ARG A 102 5.62 6.69 -14.79
CA ARG A 102 6.32 7.96 -14.54
C ARG A 102 6.46 8.27 -13.06
N GLY A 103 5.39 8.07 -12.27
CA GLY A 103 5.42 8.27 -10.83
C GLY A 103 6.45 7.39 -10.11
N VAL A 104 6.68 6.17 -10.60
CA VAL A 104 7.72 5.27 -10.06
C VAL A 104 9.14 5.72 -10.44
N LEU A 105 9.32 6.20 -11.68
CA LEU A 105 10.62 6.71 -12.12
C LEU A 105 11.03 8.02 -11.41
N MET A 106 10.07 8.80 -10.94
CA MET A 106 10.34 10.00 -10.15
C MET A 106 10.83 9.63 -8.75
N ARG A 107 12.00 10.15 -8.35
CA ARG A 107 12.53 9.98 -6.99
C ARG A 107 11.52 10.49 -5.96
N GLY A 108 11.17 9.64 -5.00
CA GLY A 108 10.19 9.96 -3.95
C GLY A 108 8.72 9.92 -4.40
N GLY A 109 8.43 9.54 -5.65
CA GLY A 109 7.07 9.45 -6.18
C GLY A 109 6.27 8.24 -5.67
N VAL A 110 6.92 7.30 -4.99
CA VAL A 110 6.29 6.09 -4.42
C VAL A 110 6.63 5.96 -2.94
N LEU A 111 5.60 5.65 -2.16
CA LEU A 111 5.74 5.34 -0.74
C LEU A 111 6.15 3.87 -0.56
N SER A 112 7.34 3.63 -0.02
CA SER A 112 7.77 2.28 0.36
C SER A 112 6.97 1.77 1.55
N LEU A 113 6.50 0.52 1.48
CA LEU A 113 5.73 -0.14 2.55
C LEU A 113 6.55 -1.28 3.16
N HIS A 114 6.35 -1.54 4.45
CA HIS A 114 6.91 -2.69 5.15
C HIS A 114 6.31 -4.00 4.61
N PRO A 115 7.09 -5.10 4.49
CA PRO A 115 6.58 -6.42 4.06
C PRO A 115 5.34 -6.89 4.81
N GLY A 116 5.32 -6.68 6.14
CA GLY A 116 4.18 -7.00 7.01
C GLY A 116 2.87 -6.31 6.63
N TYR A 117 2.88 -5.28 5.78
CA TYR A 117 1.66 -4.67 5.24
C TYR A 117 0.74 -5.69 4.55
N PHE A 118 1.30 -6.70 3.88
CA PHE A 118 0.50 -7.72 3.21
C PHE A 118 -0.18 -8.70 4.17
N GLN A 119 0.28 -8.78 5.43
CA GLN A 119 -0.30 -9.62 6.48
C GLN A 119 -1.54 -8.97 7.12
N LEU A 120 -1.69 -7.64 7.02
CA LEU A 120 -2.89 -6.95 7.49
C LEU A 120 -4.13 -7.45 6.75
N THR A 121 -5.17 -7.87 7.46
CA THR A 121 -6.37 -8.42 6.82
C THR A 121 -7.48 -7.38 6.67
N GLY A 122 -7.53 -6.38 7.56
CA GLY A 122 -8.53 -5.32 7.56
C GLY A 122 -8.30 -4.24 6.51
N GLY A 123 -9.38 -3.81 5.84
CA GLY A 123 -9.35 -2.66 4.93
C GLY A 123 -8.98 -1.35 5.65
N LEU A 124 -9.57 -1.13 6.84
CA LEU A 124 -9.27 0.02 7.70
C LEU A 124 -7.83 -0.02 8.22
N GLU A 125 -7.34 -1.18 8.66
CA GLU A 125 -5.94 -1.36 9.11
C GLU A 125 -4.94 -1.01 7.99
N ARG A 126 -5.14 -1.56 6.79
CA ARG A 126 -4.29 -1.24 5.63
C ARG A 126 -4.36 0.25 5.27
N TRP A 127 -5.54 0.87 5.39
CA TRP A 127 -5.68 2.30 5.14
C TRP A 127 -4.95 3.14 6.20
N LEU A 128 -5.12 2.83 7.49
CA LEU A 128 -4.43 3.49 8.60
C LEU A 128 -2.91 3.37 8.47
N TYR A 129 -2.39 2.18 8.11
CA TYR A 129 -0.96 2.01 7.83
C TYR A 129 -0.47 3.01 6.78
N ARG A 130 -1.22 3.19 5.67
CA ARG A 130 -0.83 4.13 4.61
C ARG A 130 -0.90 5.59 5.09
N VAL A 131 -1.87 5.94 5.92
CA VAL A 131 -1.97 7.28 6.55
C VAL A 131 -0.76 7.52 7.46
N ALA A 132 -0.47 6.58 8.37
CA ALA A 132 0.68 6.65 9.27
C ALA A 132 2.00 6.72 8.50
N ARG A 133 2.15 5.91 7.45
CA ARG A 133 3.36 5.91 6.60
C ARG A 133 3.56 7.22 5.85
N LYS A 134 2.46 7.81 5.35
CA LYS A 134 2.50 9.09 4.61
C LYS A 134 2.78 10.28 5.53
N HIS A 135 2.19 10.33 6.72
CA HIS A 135 2.23 11.50 7.60
C HIS A 135 3.19 11.33 8.78
N GLY A 136 3.09 10.23 9.52
CA GLY A 136 3.96 9.91 10.66
C GLY A 136 5.34 9.37 10.27
N GLY A 137 5.57 9.05 9.00
CA GLY A 137 6.90 8.63 8.51
C GLY A 137 7.93 9.76 8.42
N MET A 138 7.49 11.03 8.41
CA MET A 138 8.36 12.20 8.23
C MET A 138 8.53 13.04 9.50
N GLN A 139 7.82 12.72 10.58
CA GLN A 139 7.78 13.52 11.80
C GLN A 139 8.29 12.69 12.98
N ASP A 140 9.34 13.16 13.66
CA ASP A 140 9.93 12.46 14.81
C ASP A 140 8.94 12.33 15.98
N SER A 141 8.11 13.35 16.18
CA SER A 141 7.04 13.35 17.18
C SER A 141 5.80 12.55 16.76
N GLY A 142 5.78 11.93 15.57
CA GLY A 142 4.59 11.33 14.99
C GLY A 142 3.55 12.35 14.51
N PHE A 143 2.39 11.85 14.11
CA PHE A 143 1.30 12.59 13.47
C PHE A 143 0.00 12.48 14.27
N PHE A 144 -0.66 13.61 14.53
CA PHE A 144 -1.96 13.67 15.20
C PHE A 144 -3.08 13.97 14.21
N ILE A 145 -4.22 13.31 14.38
CA ILE A 145 -5.42 13.57 13.59
C ILE A 145 -6.68 13.30 14.41
N SER A 146 -7.64 14.22 14.35
CA SER A 146 -8.93 14.05 15.01
C SER A 146 -9.75 12.95 14.35
N LEU A 147 -10.54 12.22 15.14
CA LEU A 147 -11.37 11.15 14.62
C LEU A 147 -12.40 11.59 13.57
N PRO A 148 -13.07 12.76 13.68
CA PRO A 148 -13.99 13.22 12.64
C PRO A 148 -13.29 13.42 11.29
N THR A 149 -12.13 14.05 11.28
CA THR A 149 -11.33 14.26 10.07
C THR A 149 -10.80 12.93 9.52
N LEU A 150 -10.39 12.00 10.39
CA LEU A 150 -9.95 10.68 9.98
C LEU A 150 -11.12 9.88 9.35
N TYR A 151 -12.31 9.96 9.93
CA TYR A 151 -13.52 9.32 9.41
C TYR A 151 -13.88 9.85 8.02
N GLU A 152 -13.93 11.17 7.85
CA GLU A 152 -14.20 11.80 6.55
C GLU A 152 -13.17 11.37 5.49
N LYS A 153 -11.88 11.33 5.85
CA LYS A 153 -10.81 10.89 4.95
C LYS A 153 -10.82 9.39 4.65
N SER A 154 -11.46 8.58 5.49
CA SER A 154 -11.49 7.12 5.32
C SER A 154 -12.40 6.68 4.18
N GLY A 155 -13.42 7.48 3.85
CA GLY A 155 -14.45 7.11 2.87
C GLY A 155 -15.28 5.89 3.28
N ILE A 156 -15.29 5.54 4.57
CA ILE A 156 -16.09 4.43 5.10
C ILE A 156 -17.56 4.83 5.14
N GLU A 157 -18.42 3.94 4.67
CA GLU A 157 -19.88 4.15 4.63
C GLU A 157 -20.58 3.77 5.95
N SER A 158 -19.91 3.02 6.83
CA SER A 158 -20.46 2.66 8.13
C SER A 158 -20.60 3.88 9.03
N ARG A 159 -21.55 3.85 9.96
CA ARG A 159 -21.79 4.98 10.89
C ARG A 159 -20.54 5.32 11.69
N TYR A 160 -20.34 6.60 12.00
CA TYR A 160 -19.20 7.09 12.79
C TYR A 160 -18.95 6.31 14.10
N ARG A 161 -20.02 5.91 14.81
CA ARG A 161 -19.90 5.09 16.03
C ARG A 161 -19.27 3.71 15.77
N GLN A 162 -19.61 3.07 14.65
CA GLN A 162 -19.03 1.79 14.26
C GLN A 162 -17.56 1.96 13.87
N PHE A 163 -17.25 2.99 13.06
CA PHE A 163 -15.87 3.36 12.75
C PHE A 163 -15.02 3.56 14.00
N LYS A 164 -15.54 4.31 14.98
CA LYS A 164 -14.89 4.56 16.27
C LYS A 164 -14.58 3.25 17.01
N TYR A 165 -15.52 2.31 17.02
CA TYR A 165 -15.37 1.00 17.64
C TYR A 165 -14.32 0.13 16.94
N ASP A 166 -14.37 0.04 15.61
CA ASP A 166 -13.40 -0.72 14.82
C ASP A 166 -11.99 -0.14 14.95
N LEU A 167 -11.89 1.20 14.97
CA LEU A 167 -10.64 1.91 15.15
C LEU A 167 -10.03 1.64 16.53
N ARG A 168 -10.82 1.63 17.61
CA ARG A 168 -10.35 1.26 18.94
C ARG A 168 -9.76 -0.14 18.97
N LYS A 169 -10.41 -1.12 18.35
CA LYS A 169 -9.87 -2.48 18.26
C LYS A 169 -8.52 -2.54 17.56
N ILE A 170 -8.33 -1.74 16.51
CA ILE A 170 -7.05 -1.68 15.79
C ILE A 170 -5.96 -1.07 16.68
N VAL A 171 -6.29 0.00 17.40
CA VAL A 171 -5.39 0.65 18.36
C VAL A 171 -5.02 -0.31 19.50
N GLU A 172 -5.99 -1.03 20.05
CA GLU A 172 -5.79 -1.99 21.15
C GLU A 172 -4.92 -3.19 20.75
N ARG A 173 -5.08 -3.71 19.53
CA ARG A 173 -4.24 -4.79 18.99
C ARG A 173 -2.81 -4.33 18.76
N ASP A 174 -2.64 -3.09 18.33
CA ASP A 174 -1.34 -2.48 18.05
C ASP A 174 -0.45 -3.34 17.11
N GLU A 175 -1.04 -3.92 16.06
CA GLU A 175 -0.36 -4.85 15.13
C GLU A 175 0.14 -4.16 13.85
N LEU A 176 0.04 -2.83 13.76
CA LEU A 176 0.50 -2.10 12.58
C LEU A 176 2.04 -2.18 12.49
N PRO A 177 2.58 -2.69 11.36
CA PRO A 177 4.02 -2.79 11.19
C PRO A 177 4.68 -1.42 11.31
N GLU A 178 5.85 -1.32 11.94
CA GLU A 178 6.63 -0.07 12.16
C GLU A 178 5.95 1.05 12.97
N TYR A 179 4.63 1.04 13.15
CA TYR A 179 3.85 2.15 13.71
C TYR A 179 3.08 1.74 14.94
N HIS A 180 3.16 2.55 15.98
CA HIS A 180 2.30 2.51 17.14
C HIS A 180 1.18 3.53 16.99
N LEU A 181 -0.04 3.14 17.38
CA LEU A 181 -1.18 4.05 17.47
C LEU A 181 -1.56 4.25 18.93
N ALA A 182 -1.68 5.51 19.35
CA ALA A 182 -2.20 5.85 20.67
C ALA A 182 -3.53 6.58 20.55
N TRP A 183 -4.50 6.16 21.36
CA TRP A 183 -5.77 6.84 21.50
C TRP A 183 -5.63 8.02 22.47
N ILE A 184 -6.00 9.22 22.02
CA ILE A 184 -5.95 10.42 22.84
C ILE A 184 -7.38 10.86 23.12
N GLU A 185 -7.79 10.77 24.39
CA GLU A 185 -9.03 11.38 24.84
C GLU A 185 -8.80 12.88 25.05
N GLU A 186 -9.64 13.71 24.43
CA GLU A 186 -9.65 15.14 24.75
C GLU A 186 -10.43 15.37 26.04
N THR A 187 -9.87 16.17 26.93
CA THR A 187 -10.57 16.62 28.15
C THR A 187 -11.65 17.65 27.77
N ALA A 188 -12.73 17.71 28.55
CA ALA A 188 -13.85 18.65 28.38
C ALA A 188 -14.73 18.47 27.12
N GLY A 189 -14.98 17.23 26.70
CA GLY A 189 -16.01 16.92 25.68
C GLY A 189 -15.57 17.13 24.22
N GLY A 190 -14.27 17.30 23.99
CA GLY A 190 -13.68 17.32 22.65
C GLY A 190 -13.80 15.97 21.93
N GLU A 191 -13.70 16.00 20.60
CA GLU A 191 -13.63 14.77 19.80
C GLU A 191 -12.25 14.12 20.00
N PRO A 192 -12.18 12.80 20.22
CA PRO A 192 -10.90 12.12 20.40
C PRO A 192 -10.01 12.24 19.17
N SER A 193 -8.71 12.06 19.40
CA SER A 193 -7.68 12.06 18.37
C SER A 193 -6.87 10.76 18.39
N ILE A 194 -6.20 10.45 17.28
CA ILE A 194 -5.19 9.40 17.22
C ILE A 194 -3.83 10.01 16.98
N HIS A 195 -2.87 9.54 17.76
CA HIS A 195 -1.46 9.76 17.55
C HIS A 195 -0.84 8.55 16.84
N MET A 196 -0.19 8.79 15.70
CA MET A 196 0.48 7.77 14.91
C MET A 196 1.98 8.04 14.92
N VAL A 197 2.78 7.14 15.50
CA VAL A 197 4.22 7.34 15.66
C VAL A 197 4.99 6.11 15.24
N ARG A 198 6.18 6.29 14.65
CA ARG A 198 7.07 5.16 14.39
C ARG A 198 7.54 4.55 15.70
N ARG A 199 7.49 3.23 15.80
CA ARG A 199 7.94 2.49 16.99
C ARG A 199 9.41 2.76 17.34
N SER A 200 10.25 3.06 16.34
CA SER A 200 11.65 3.41 16.55
C SER A 200 11.89 4.83 17.08
N LYS A 201 10.84 5.65 17.13
CA LYS A 201 10.86 7.04 17.61
C LYS A 201 10.22 7.19 18.99
N LEU A 202 9.60 6.13 19.51
CA LEU A 202 9.15 6.08 20.90
C LEU A 202 10.34 6.12 21.86
N HIS A 203 10.09 6.52 23.10
CA HIS A 203 11.11 6.45 24.14
C HIS A 203 11.51 4.97 24.37
N PRO A 204 12.80 4.64 24.60
CA PRO A 204 13.24 3.24 24.75
C PRO A 204 12.57 2.45 25.89
N THR A 205 11.98 3.14 26.87
CA THR A 205 11.23 2.50 27.97
C THR A 205 9.76 2.24 27.61
N ASP A 206 9.28 2.74 26.48
CA ASP A 206 7.92 2.50 26.01
C ASP A 206 7.78 1.02 25.58
N PRO A 207 6.76 0.29 26.06
CA PRO A 207 6.58 -1.12 25.71
C PRO A 207 6.35 -1.35 24.21
N ALA A 208 5.90 -0.34 23.46
CA ALA A 208 5.71 -0.41 22.02
C ALA A 208 6.99 -0.05 21.22
N PHE A 209 8.07 0.39 21.89
CA PHE A 209 9.35 0.72 21.24
C PHE A 209 9.94 -0.50 20.54
N ARG A 210 10.40 -0.32 19.30
CA ARG A 210 11.10 -1.35 18.52
C ARG A 210 12.23 -0.69 17.75
N TRP A 211 13.42 -1.27 17.81
CA TRP A 211 14.57 -0.80 17.06
C TRP A 211 14.31 -0.86 15.55
N GLU A 212 14.68 0.21 14.85
CA GLU A 212 14.66 0.23 13.39
C GLU A 212 15.78 -0.68 12.87
N HIS A 213 15.39 -1.83 12.35
CA HIS A 213 16.33 -2.68 11.64
C HIS A 213 16.60 -2.02 10.29
N LYS A 214 17.79 -1.41 10.13
CA LYS A 214 18.20 -0.90 8.82
C LYS A 214 18.14 -2.07 7.84
N ARG A 215 17.27 -1.98 6.83
CA ARG A 215 17.34 -2.87 5.67
C ARG A 215 18.77 -2.86 5.15
N ASP A 216 19.40 -4.02 5.08
CA ASP A 216 20.63 -4.16 4.33
C ASP A 216 20.28 -3.89 2.86
N ARG A 217 20.85 -2.81 2.30
CA ARG A 217 20.63 -2.39 0.91
C ARG A 217 21.14 -3.42 -0.10
N ARG A 218 21.94 -4.39 0.36
CA ARG A 218 22.47 -5.50 -0.45
C ARG A 218 21.58 -6.73 -0.42
N THR A 219 20.66 -6.83 0.52
CA THR A 219 19.61 -7.84 0.39
C THR A 219 18.75 -7.38 -0.78
N PRO A 220 18.60 -8.18 -1.84
CA PRO A 220 17.53 -7.94 -2.81
C PRO A 220 16.25 -7.69 -2.01
N ILE A 221 15.29 -6.93 -2.53
CA ILE A 221 13.92 -7.20 -2.09
C ILE A 221 13.76 -8.69 -2.39
N GLU A 222 13.84 -9.53 -1.35
CA GLU A 222 13.38 -10.90 -1.43
C GLU A 222 12.02 -10.73 -2.05
N CYS A 223 11.89 -11.17 -3.29
CA CYS A 223 10.61 -11.29 -3.92
C CYS A 223 9.78 -11.99 -2.87
N LEU A 224 8.85 -11.23 -2.29
CA LEU A 224 7.92 -11.74 -1.31
C LEU A 224 7.33 -13.05 -1.88
#